data_AF-A0A6F9ZTS7-F1
#
_entry.id   AF-A0A6F9ZTS7-F1
#
_cell.length_a   1.000
_cell.length_b   1.000
_cell.length_c   1.000
_cell.angle_alpha   90.00
_cell.angle_beta   90.00
_cell.angle_gamma   90.00
#
_symmetry.space_group_name_H-M   'P 1'
#
loop_
_entity.id
_entity.type
_entity.pdbx_description
1 polymer ?
#
loop_
_entity_poly.entity_id
_entity_poly.type
_entity_poly.pdbx_seq_one_letter_code
_entity_poly.pdbx_strand_id
1 'polypeptide(L)'
;MIENIDQEVLRHLLFHKAIAEYGDELGRIDRYIEILKKAQTGEHLFTEDPFDKSIAIVFELVLQKHLNPWAIDLAKFSELYLERAKKEKVDLAVAGRLIHMAWKVLNLQSRDAAENAEKLTREEEISWDDITDGDWMWDEQQDYGYTRMIPDEPPLVEPVRRKIERRVTLMELIEAFEKVREEVKEKQFLEEIRRKEKERILKEARKRMKGAVHEETLEADINRIWNRIQQFNGRLIPVADLCNFSDKNEKVSTIMALLHLAREGKIKLYQRNFPFGKIYIRKLN
;
A
#
# COMPACT_ATOMS: atom_id res chain seq x y z
N MET A 1 37.90 13.12 17.41
CA MET A 1 37.02 13.35 16.24
C MET A 1 35.65 12.71 16.41
N ILE A 2 35.56 11.46 16.90
CA ILE A 2 34.28 10.76 17.14
C ILE A 2 33.39 11.49 18.18
N GLU A 3 33.97 11.91 19.32
CA GLU A 3 33.24 12.63 20.39
C GLU A 3 32.58 13.95 19.96
N ASN A 4 33.09 14.61 18.91
CA ASN A 4 32.57 15.90 18.47
C ASN A 4 31.23 15.73 17.71
N ILE A 5 31.10 14.63 16.96
CA ILE A 5 29.90 14.35 16.14
C ILE A 5 28.78 13.79 17.01
N ASP A 6 29.12 13.01 18.05
CA ASP A 6 28.17 12.60 19.09
C ASP A 6 27.51 13.81 19.77
N GLN A 7 28.33 14.82 20.10
CA GLN A 7 27.85 16.07 20.67
C GLN A 7 27.01 16.88 19.67
N GLU A 8 27.34 16.85 18.38
CA GLU A 8 26.58 17.55 17.35
C GLU A 8 25.18 16.94 17.14
N VAL A 9 25.07 15.61 17.07
CA VAL A 9 23.78 14.90 16.98
C VAL A 9 22.95 15.15 18.23
N LEU A 10 23.56 15.10 19.42
CA LEU A 10 22.86 15.37 20.66
C LEU A 10 22.37 16.83 20.72
N ARG A 11 23.21 17.80 20.34
CA ARG A 11 22.82 19.21 20.26
C ARG A 11 21.69 19.44 19.28
N HIS A 12 21.71 18.74 18.13
CA HIS A 12 20.61 18.76 17.16
C HIS A 12 19.28 18.33 17.79
N LEU A 13 19.26 17.18 18.47
CA LEU A 13 18.05 16.70 19.15
C LEU A 13 17.60 17.63 20.28
N LEU A 14 18.53 18.16 21.08
CA LEU A 14 18.22 19.10 22.16
C LEU A 14 17.68 20.44 21.63
N PHE A 15 18.17 20.91 20.49
CA PHE A 15 17.63 22.09 19.83
C PHE A 15 16.16 21.89 19.45
N HIS A 16 15.84 20.76 18.80
CA HIS A 16 14.45 20.44 18.46
C HIS A 16 13.59 20.23 19.72
N LYS A 17 14.15 19.67 20.80
CA LYS A 17 13.46 19.56 22.09
C LYS A 17 13.10 20.93 22.67
N ALA A 18 13.99 21.91 22.55
CA ALA A 18 13.80 23.24 23.10
C ALA A 18 12.74 24.06 22.33
N ILE A 19 12.52 23.74 21.06
CA ILE A 19 11.54 24.42 20.19
C ILE A 19 10.18 23.73 20.23
N ALA A 20 10.11 22.45 20.60
CA ALA A 20 8.87 21.70 20.66
C ALA A 20 7.88 22.33 21.66
N GLU A 21 6.67 22.64 21.20
CA GLU A 21 5.64 23.32 21.98
C GLU A 21 4.65 22.33 22.63
N TYR A 22 4.54 21.12 22.08
CA TYR A 22 3.56 20.11 22.49
C TYR A 22 4.18 19.00 23.35
N GLY A 23 3.44 18.55 24.38
CA GLY A 23 3.91 17.51 25.31
C GLY A 23 4.20 16.15 24.64
N ASP A 24 3.42 15.78 23.62
CA ASP A 24 3.64 14.54 22.86
C ASP A 24 4.94 14.58 22.03
N GLU A 25 5.31 15.75 21.50
CA GLU A 25 6.56 15.95 20.76
C GLU A 25 7.78 15.85 21.68
N LEU A 26 7.69 16.42 22.89
CA LEU A 26 8.74 16.28 23.90
C LEU A 26 9.00 14.80 24.24
N GLY A 27 7.93 14.02 24.46
CA GLY A 27 8.04 12.59 24.77
C GLY A 27 8.66 11.78 23.63
N ARG A 28 8.37 12.13 22.37
CA ARG A 28 9.00 11.51 21.19
C ARG A 28 10.48 11.82 21.12
N ILE A 29 10.88 13.07 21.33
CA ILE A 29 12.29 13.48 21.28
C ILE A 29 13.09 12.82 22.42
N ASP A 30 12.51 12.71 23.61
CA ASP A 30 13.14 11.99 24.73
C ASP A 30 13.38 10.52 24.40
N ARG A 31 12.41 9.86 23.75
CA ARG A 31 12.59 8.50 23.23
C ARG A 31 13.72 8.43 22.19
N TYR A 32 13.84 9.41 21.29
CA TYR A 32 14.93 9.43 20.31
C TYR A 32 16.30 9.61 20.98
N ILE A 33 16.40 10.40 22.04
CA ILE A 33 17.63 10.55 22.84
C ILE A 33 18.00 9.22 23.51
N GLU A 34 17.02 8.47 24.04
CA GLU A 34 17.27 7.13 24.58
C GLU A 34 17.75 6.14 23.52
N ILE A 35 17.15 6.16 22.33
CA ILE A 35 17.56 5.31 21.21
C ILE A 35 18.98 5.67 20.76
N LEU A 36 19.33 6.96 20.70
CA LEU A 36 20.69 7.42 20.40
C LEU A 36 21.71 6.86 21.40
N LYS A 37 21.42 6.91 22.70
CA LYS A 37 22.30 6.34 23.75
C LYS A 37 22.50 4.84 23.57
N LYS A 38 21.43 4.10 23.26
CA LYS A 38 21.48 2.65 22.98
C LYS A 38 22.21 2.33 21.67
N ALA A 39 22.16 3.23 20.69
CA ALA A 39 22.90 3.09 19.44
C ALA A 39 24.42 3.20 19.69
N GLN A 40 24.84 4.15 20.54
CA GLN A 40 26.25 4.33 20.92
C GLN A 40 26.84 3.12 21.66
N THR A 41 26.05 2.46 22.53
CA THR A 41 26.50 1.27 23.27
C THR A 41 26.44 -0.02 22.45
N GLY A 42 25.87 0.01 21.24
CA GLY A 42 25.64 -1.18 20.41
C GLY A 42 24.49 -2.07 20.89
N GLU A 43 23.74 -1.64 21.92
CA GLU A 43 22.65 -2.41 22.54
C GLU A 43 21.36 -2.41 21.72
N HIS A 44 21.26 -1.56 20.70
CA HIS A 44 20.09 -1.47 19.82
C HIS A 44 19.75 -2.78 19.07
N LEU A 45 20.72 -3.70 18.95
CA LEU A 45 20.51 -5.06 18.43
C LEU A 45 19.50 -5.87 19.27
N PHE A 46 19.33 -5.52 20.55
CA PHE A 46 18.43 -6.18 21.50
C PHE A 46 17.04 -5.52 21.63
N THR A 47 16.77 -4.41 20.92
CA THR A 47 15.46 -3.76 20.96
C THR A 47 14.36 -4.67 20.40
N GLU A 48 13.14 -4.64 20.94
CA GLU A 48 12.04 -5.48 20.45
C GLU A 48 11.32 -4.87 19.23
N ASP A 49 11.17 -3.53 19.16
CA ASP A 49 10.46 -2.83 18.09
C ASP A 49 11.32 -2.71 16.80
N PRO A 50 10.86 -3.24 15.65
CA PRO A 50 11.52 -3.07 14.35
C PRO A 50 11.70 -1.61 13.92
N PHE A 51 10.80 -0.71 14.34
CA PHE A 51 10.90 0.71 14.02
C PHE A 51 12.02 1.39 14.81
N ASP A 52 12.16 1.08 16.09
CA ASP A 52 13.24 1.63 16.92
C ASP A 52 14.61 1.12 16.46
N LYS A 53 14.68 -0.12 15.96
CA LYS A 53 15.89 -0.60 15.26
C LYS A 53 16.20 0.22 14.01
N SER A 54 15.19 0.56 13.23
CA SER A 54 15.35 1.36 12.02
C SER A 54 15.90 2.76 12.32
N ILE A 55 15.41 3.39 13.40
CA ILE A 55 15.91 4.68 13.88
C ILE A 55 17.32 4.56 14.46
N ALA A 56 17.60 3.48 15.21
CA ALA A 56 18.94 3.24 15.74
C ALA A 56 20.00 3.09 14.64
N ILE A 57 19.67 2.38 13.55
CA ILE A 57 20.54 2.26 12.36
C ILE A 57 20.81 3.63 11.74
N VAL A 58 19.80 4.52 11.71
CA VAL A 58 19.97 5.89 11.19
C VAL A 58 20.97 6.67 12.04
N PHE A 59 20.84 6.62 13.37
CA PHE A 59 21.82 7.24 14.27
C PHE A 59 23.21 6.63 14.09
N GLU A 60 23.32 5.31 14.03
CA GLU A 60 24.59 4.63 13.84
C GLU A 60 25.27 5.05 12.53
N LEU A 61 24.51 5.14 11.43
CA LEU A 61 25.04 5.58 10.14
C LEU A 61 25.51 7.03 10.16
N VAL A 62 24.75 7.93 10.80
CA VAL A 62 25.15 9.33 10.95
C VAL A 62 26.43 9.45 11.76
N LEU A 63 26.54 8.71 12.86
CA LEU A 63 27.72 8.70 13.73
C LEU A 63 28.94 8.07 13.04
N GLN A 64 28.79 6.89 12.43
CA GLN A 64 29.90 6.13 11.81
C GLN A 64 30.41 6.76 10.52
N LYS A 65 29.52 7.34 9.72
CA LYS A 65 29.88 7.98 8.44
C LYS A 65 30.12 9.47 8.58
N HIS A 66 30.08 9.99 9.81
CA HIS A 66 30.34 11.39 10.13
C HIS A 66 29.48 12.34 9.27
N LEU A 67 28.19 12.01 9.13
CA LEU A 67 27.24 12.81 8.38
C LEU A 67 26.82 14.02 9.21
N ASN A 68 26.63 15.17 8.54
CA ASN A 68 26.14 16.38 9.20
C ASN A 68 24.64 16.20 9.57
N PRO A 69 24.25 16.28 10.86
CA PRO A 69 22.86 16.11 11.30
C PRO A 69 21.92 17.19 10.75
N TRP A 70 22.42 18.36 10.41
CA TRP A 70 21.64 19.46 9.85
C TRP A 70 21.48 19.36 8.32
N ALA A 71 22.29 18.53 7.67
CA ALA A 71 22.47 18.58 6.24
C ALA A 71 22.85 17.21 5.66
N ILE A 72 21.92 16.25 5.72
CA ILE A 72 22.08 14.89 5.23
C ILE A 72 21.84 14.83 3.72
N ASP A 73 22.79 14.22 3.00
CA ASP A 73 22.66 13.84 1.59
C ASP A 73 21.84 12.53 1.50
N LEU A 74 20.57 12.65 1.13
CA LEU A 74 19.65 11.51 1.14
C LEU A 74 19.98 10.43 0.12
N ALA A 75 20.55 10.80 -1.04
CA ALA A 75 20.90 9.81 -2.06
C ALA A 75 21.93 8.84 -1.47
N LYS A 76 23.04 9.39 -0.96
CA LYS A 76 24.09 8.59 -0.31
C LYS A 76 23.59 7.92 0.96
N PHE A 77 22.80 8.61 1.77
CA PHE A 77 22.25 8.04 3.00
C PHE A 77 21.35 6.82 2.70
N SER A 78 20.49 6.90 1.69
CA SER A 78 19.57 5.81 1.32
C SER A 78 20.30 4.55 0.88
N GLU A 79 21.40 4.69 0.13
CA GLU A 79 22.25 3.58 -0.29
C GLU A 79 22.93 2.91 0.91
N LEU A 80 23.53 3.71 1.79
CA LEU A 80 24.19 3.23 3.01
C LEU A 80 23.21 2.56 3.96
N TYR A 81 22.01 3.12 4.11
CA TYR A 81 20.94 2.57 4.90
C TYR A 81 20.45 1.23 4.36
N LEU A 82 20.25 1.12 3.04
CA LEU A 82 19.87 -0.14 2.39
C LEU A 82 20.92 -1.22 2.57
N GLU A 83 22.20 -0.88 2.43
CA GLU A 83 23.29 -1.83 2.62
C GLU A 83 23.32 -2.36 4.06
N ARG A 84 23.14 -1.47 5.05
CA ARG A 84 23.12 -1.82 6.47
C ARG A 84 21.88 -2.63 6.84
N ALA A 85 20.70 -2.21 6.40
CA ALA A 85 19.44 -2.90 6.65
C ALA A 85 19.44 -4.33 6.09
N LYS A 86 20.05 -4.56 4.92
CA LYS A 86 20.24 -5.91 4.35
C LYS A 86 21.13 -6.79 5.21
N LYS A 87 22.23 -6.24 5.76
CA LYS A 87 23.16 -6.99 6.62
C LYS A 87 22.52 -7.38 7.96
N GLU A 88 21.70 -6.51 8.52
CA GLU A 88 21.04 -6.71 9.81
C GLU A 88 19.71 -7.47 9.73
N LYS A 89 19.33 -7.97 8.54
CA LYS A 89 18.06 -8.68 8.28
C LYS A 89 16.83 -7.89 8.77
N VAL A 90 16.87 -6.58 8.67
CA VAL A 90 15.68 -5.74 8.90
C VAL A 90 14.63 -6.13 7.86
N ASP A 91 13.37 -6.21 8.26
CA ASP A 91 12.27 -6.57 7.35
C ASP A 91 12.31 -5.66 6.11
N LEU A 92 12.61 -6.26 4.96
CA LEU A 92 12.80 -5.56 3.69
C LEU A 92 11.54 -4.79 3.28
N ALA A 93 10.36 -5.25 3.71
CA ALA A 93 9.10 -4.55 3.48
C ALA A 93 9.00 -3.27 4.33
N VAL A 94 9.57 -3.26 5.53
CA VAL A 94 9.68 -2.06 6.38
C VAL A 94 10.71 -1.11 5.77
N ALA A 95 11.93 -1.58 5.47
CA ALA A 95 12.98 -0.77 4.87
C ALA A 95 12.56 -0.13 3.52
N GLY A 96 11.88 -0.87 2.65
CA GLY A 96 11.37 -0.35 1.37
C GLY A 96 10.29 0.73 1.54
N ARG A 97 9.38 0.57 2.49
CA ARG A 97 8.38 1.60 2.82
C ARG A 97 9.02 2.86 3.40
N LEU A 98 10.04 2.71 4.23
CA LEU A 98 10.78 3.82 4.83
C LEU A 98 11.50 4.67 3.77
N ILE A 99 12.17 4.03 2.81
CA ILE A 99 12.85 4.73 1.71
C ILE A 99 11.86 5.44 0.79
N HIS A 100 10.74 4.78 0.47
CA HIS A 100 9.68 5.39 -0.34
C HIS A 100 9.12 6.66 0.32
N MET A 101 9.01 6.68 1.65
CA MET A 101 8.48 7.85 2.35
C MET A 101 9.52 8.94 2.58
N ALA A 102 10.79 8.61 2.81
CA ALA A 102 11.86 9.60 2.75
C ALA A 102 11.88 10.32 1.39
N TRP A 103 11.71 9.56 0.30
CA TRP A 103 11.53 10.11 -1.05
C TRP A 103 10.26 10.97 -1.17
N LYS A 104 9.13 10.53 -0.61
CA LYS A 104 7.87 11.30 -0.62
C LYS A 104 8.01 12.64 0.10
N VAL A 105 8.67 12.66 1.27
CA VAL A 105 8.92 13.89 2.05
C VAL A 105 9.84 14.84 1.29
N LEU A 106 10.92 14.31 0.71
CA LEU A 106 11.79 15.07 -0.20
C LEU A 106 11.02 15.70 -1.37
N ASN A 107 10.15 14.92 -2.00
CA ASN A 107 9.37 15.37 -3.13
C ASN A 107 8.34 16.43 -2.73
N LEU A 108 7.70 16.28 -1.56
CA LEU A 108 6.76 17.27 -1.02
C LEU A 108 7.47 18.58 -0.66
N GLN A 109 8.60 18.52 0.03
CA GLN A 109 9.38 19.71 0.37
C GLN A 109 9.95 20.40 -0.87
N SER A 110 10.35 19.65 -1.90
CA SER A 110 10.78 20.22 -3.18
C SER A 110 9.62 20.91 -3.89
N ARG A 111 8.40 20.38 -3.79
CA ARG A 111 7.20 20.99 -4.37
C ARG A 111 6.77 22.23 -3.61
N ASP A 112 6.75 22.19 -2.28
CA ASP A 112 6.44 23.36 -1.45
C ASP A 112 7.47 24.48 -1.66
N ALA A 113 8.75 24.13 -1.80
CA ALA A 113 9.80 25.10 -2.11
C ALA A 113 9.68 25.67 -3.53
N ALA A 114 9.25 24.86 -4.51
CA ALA A 114 8.94 25.33 -5.86
C ALA A 114 7.72 26.27 -5.87
N GLU A 115 6.63 25.89 -5.20
CA GLU A 115 5.41 26.71 -5.09
C GLU A 115 5.68 28.02 -4.34
N ASN A 116 6.50 28.01 -3.29
CA ASN A 116 6.89 29.23 -2.58
C ASN A 116 7.83 30.11 -3.42
N ALA A 117 8.69 29.52 -4.25
CA ALA A 117 9.50 30.29 -5.20
C ALA A 117 8.62 30.97 -6.27
N GLU A 118 7.58 30.28 -6.75
CA GLU A 118 6.59 30.82 -7.70
C GLU A 118 5.71 31.92 -7.08
N LYS A 119 5.35 31.82 -5.79
CA LYS A 119 4.61 32.87 -5.07
C LYS A 119 5.43 34.14 -4.88
N LEU A 120 6.71 34.02 -4.50
CA LEU A 120 7.57 35.19 -4.31
C LEU A 120 7.79 35.96 -5.63
N THR A 121 7.94 35.26 -6.75
CA THR A 121 8.04 35.90 -8.09
C THR A 121 6.75 36.60 -8.51
N ARG A 122 5.58 36.20 -7.97
CA ARG A 122 4.29 36.83 -8.25
C ARG A 122 4.02 38.06 -7.39
N GLU A 123 4.63 38.15 -6.21
CA GLU A 123 4.58 39.34 -5.35
C GLU A 123 5.53 40.46 -5.81
N GLU A 124 6.57 40.13 -6.60
CA GLU A 124 7.47 41.10 -7.25
C GLU A 124 6.93 41.64 -8.60
N GLU A 125 5.80 41.14 -9.10
CA GLU A 125 5.06 41.79 -10.19
C GLU A 125 4.46 43.09 -9.64
N ILE A 126 5.16 44.22 -9.86
CA ILE A 126 4.67 45.57 -9.57
C ILE A 126 3.23 45.68 -10.09
N SER A 127 2.28 45.87 -9.18
CA SER A 127 0.88 46.08 -9.55
C SER A 127 0.80 47.34 -10.42
N TRP A 128 -0.01 47.31 -11.48
CA TRP A 128 -0.27 48.52 -12.29
C TRP A 128 -0.82 49.69 -11.44
N ASP A 129 -1.35 49.40 -10.25
CA ASP A 129 -1.82 50.40 -9.27
C ASP A 129 -0.68 51.06 -8.44
N ASP A 130 0.53 50.48 -8.39
CA ASP A 130 1.68 51.07 -7.68
C ASP A 130 2.47 52.08 -8.54
N ILE A 131 2.16 52.17 -9.84
CA ILE A 131 2.68 53.21 -10.72
C ILE A 131 1.85 54.47 -10.48
N THR A 132 2.29 55.31 -9.54
CA THR A 132 1.64 56.61 -9.29
C THR A 132 1.60 57.46 -10.57
N ASP A 133 0.47 58.11 -10.86
CA ASP A 133 0.22 59.04 -11.98
C ASP A 133 1.27 60.17 -12.17
N GLY A 134 2.21 60.33 -11.23
CA GLY A 134 3.23 61.39 -11.24
C GLY A 134 4.49 61.12 -12.07
N ASP A 135 4.77 59.87 -12.47
CA ASP A 135 6.00 59.54 -13.21
C ASP A 135 5.89 59.75 -14.73
N TRP A 136 4.67 60.01 -15.23
CA TRP A 136 4.38 60.30 -16.64
C TRP A 136 4.50 61.77 -17.03
N MET A 137 4.72 62.66 -16.06
CA MET A 137 4.96 64.09 -16.31
C MET A 137 6.44 64.33 -16.63
N TRP A 138 6.94 63.65 -17.67
CA TRP A 138 8.17 64.05 -18.32
C TRP A 138 7.90 65.38 -19.03
N ASP A 139 8.68 66.40 -18.66
CA ASP A 139 8.69 67.72 -19.28
C ASP A 139 8.59 67.58 -20.81
N GLU A 140 7.64 68.27 -21.42
CA GLU A 140 7.18 68.13 -22.82
C GLU A 140 8.24 68.50 -23.89
N GLN A 141 9.52 68.59 -23.49
CA GLN A 141 10.62 69.16 -24.27
C GLN A 141 11.83 68.23 -24.50
N GLN A 142 11.81 66.96 -24.09
CA GLN A 142 12.93 66.04 -24.34
C GLN A 142 12.59 65.00 -25.43
N ASP A 143 12.93 65.40 -26.66
CA ASP A 143 13.38 64.60 -27.81
C ASP A 143 12.81 63.17 -28.02
N TYR A 144 12.07 63.03 -29.13
CA TYR A 144 11.54 61.77 -29.69
C TYR A 144 12.65 60.85 -30.25
N GLY A 145 13.60 60.45 -29.42
CA GLY A 145 14.72 59.56 -29.78
C GLY A 145 14.57 58.10 -29.35
N TYR A 146 13.67 57.79 -28.40
CA TYR A 146 13.68 56.49 -27.71
C TYR A 146 12.81 55.39 -28.34
N THR A 147 11.88 55.73 -29.24
CA THR A 147 10.93 54.75 -29.81
C THR A 147 11.56 53.83 -30.87
N ARG A 148 12.85 53.97 -31.19
CA ARG A 148 13.51 53.22 -32.28
C ARG A 148 14.50 52.14 -31.83
N MET A 149 14.45 51.70 -30.57
CA MET A 149 15.29 50.61 -30.06
C MET A 149 14.51 49.57 -29.24
N ILE A 150 13.34 49.15 -29.72
CA ILE A 150 12.69 47.95 -29.20
C ILE A 150 13.09 46.81 -30.14
N PRO A 151 13.87 45.80 -29.71
CA PRO A 151 14.12 44.60 -30.52
C PRO A 151 12.80 43.88 -30.77
N ASP A 152 12.60 43.34 -31.99
CA ASP A 152 11.35 42.65 -32.39
C ASP A 152 11.02 41.40 -31.54
N GLU A 153 11.97 40.88 -30.76
CA GLU A 153 11.76 39.77 -29.84
C GLU A 153 12.54 40.04 -28.53
N PRO A 154 11.87 40.20 -27.37
CA PRO A 154 12.59 40.24 -26.10
C PRO A 154 13.27 38.88 -25.89
N PRO A 155 14.56 38.84 -25.49
CA PRO A 155 15.23 37.58 -25.24
C PRO A 155 14.46 36.83 -24.14
N LEU A 156 14.01 35.61 -24.44
CA LEU A 156 13.45 34.70 -23.46
C LEU A 156 14.55 34.32 -22.47
N VAL A 157 14.63 35.03 -21.36
CA VAL A 157 15.51 34.67 -20.25
C VAL A 157 14.79 33.59 -19.45
N GLU A 158 15.38 32.40 -19.37
CA GLU A 158 14.86 31.36 -18.50
C GLU A 158 14.80 31.92 -17.06
N PRO A 159 13.64 31.89 -16.38
CA PRO A 159 13.54 32.42 -15.02
C PRO A 159 14.57 31.71 -14.16
N VAL A 160 15.33 32.49 -13.37
CA VAL A 160 16.38 31.97 -12.49
C VAL A 160 15.74 31.00 -11.49
N ARG A 161 15.75 29.71 -11.84
CA ARG A 161 15.37 28.64 -10.93
C ARG A 161 16.50 28.51 -9.93
N ARG A 162 16.28 29.04 -8.73
CA ARG A 162 17.14 28.76 -7.57
C ARG A 162 17.16 27.23 -7.41
N LYS A 163 18.31 26.61 -7.69
CA LYS A 163 18.53 25.20 -7.35
C LYS A 163 18.49 25.10 -5.84
N ILE A 164 17.38 24.63 -5.30
CA ILE A 164 17.21 24.44 -3.86
C ILE A 164 18.08 23.23 -3.49
N GLU A 165 19.33 23.49 -3.09
CA GLU A 165 20.21 22.49 -2.48
C GLU A 165 19.91 22.35 -0.97
N ARG A 166 18.64 22.47 -0.55
CA ARG A 166 18.30 22.28 0.87
C ARG A 166 18.44 20.80 1.21
N ARG A 167 19.46 20.49 2.00
CA ARG A 167 19.71 19.15 2.54
C ARG A 167 18.72 18.90 3.70
N VAL A 168 18.36 17.63 3.91
CA VAL A 168 17.39 17.23 4.93
C VAL A 168 18.09 17.08 6.28
N THR A 169 17.41 17.50 7.35
CA THR A 169 17.91 17.34 8.72
C THR A 169 17.63 15.93 9.24
N LEU A 170 18.40 15.51 10.25
CA LEU A 170 18.22 14.24 10.94
C LEU A 170 16.84 14.14 11.60
N MET A 171 16.33 15.24 12.14
CA MET A 171 15.02 15.26 12.79
C MET A 171 13.90 15.07 11.76
N GLU A 172 13.95 15.79 10.63
CA GLU A 172 12.98 15.60 9.53
C GLU A 172 12.97 14.16 9.01
N LEU A 173 14.14 13.51 8.94
CA LEU A 173 14.25 12.10 8.55
C LEU A 173 13.58 11.16 9.56
N ILE A 174 13.79 11.40 10.86
CA ILE A 174 13.21 10.58 11.93
C ILE A 174 11.69 10.82 12.04
N GLU A 175 11.24 12.07 11.94
CA GLU A 175 9.82 12.41 11.90
C GLU A 175 9.11 11.76 10.71
N ALA A 176 9.77 11.70 9.55
CA ALA A 176 9.25 10.97 8.40
C ALA A 176 9.01 9.49 8.76
N PHE A 177 9.96 8.84 9.45
CA PHE A 177 9.79 7.47 9.94
C PHE A 177 8.66 7.30 10.96
N GLU A 178 8.40 8.28 11.80
CA GLU A 178 7.28 8.21 12.75
C GLU A 178 5.93 8.31 12.03
N LYS A 179 5.80 9.24 11.07
CA LYS A 179 4.61 9.33 10.21
C LYS A 179 4.35 8.04 9.42
N VAL A 180 5.42 7.39 8.92
CA VAL A 180 5.34 6.05 8.33
C VAL A 180 4.69 5.05 9.29
N ARG A 181 5.16 5.03 10.53
CA ARG A 181 4.70 4.08 11.54
C ARG A 181 3.21 4.25 11.83
N GLU A 182 2.76 5.49 11.96
CA GLU A 182 1.35 5.83 12.16
C GLU A 182 0.50 5.38 10.96
N GLU A 183 0.89 5.71 9.72
CA GLU A 183 0.17 5.27 8.52
C GLU A 183 0.06 3.74 8.41
N VAL A 184 1.13 3.01 8.77
CA VAL A 184 1.13 1.54 8.72
C VAL A 184 0.18 0.97 9.77
N LYS A 185 0.19 1.49 11.00
CA LYS A 185 -0.73 1.08 12.05
C LYS A 185 -2.18 1.30 11.64
N GLU A 186 -2.49 2.45 11.06
CA GLU A 186 -3.83 2.76 10.55
C GLU A 186 -4.26 1.79 9.45
N LYS A 187 -3.39 1.53 8.46
CA LYS A 187 -3.67 0.58 7.38
C LYS A 187 -3.90 -0.84 7.89
N GLN A 188 -3.05 -1.31 8.81
CA GLN A 188 -3.21 -2.63 9.44
C GLN A 188 -4.55 -2.75 10.17
N PHE A 189 -4.91 -1.72 10.95
CA PHE A 189 -6.20 -1.67 11.63
C PHE A 189 -7.38 -1.75 10.65
N LEU A 190 -7.34 -0.98 9.56
CA LEU A 190 -8.36 -1.02 8.51
C LEU A 190 -8.42 -2.38 7.81
N GLU A 191 -7.28 -3.01 7.56
CA GLU A 191 -7.20 -4.35 6.97
C GLU A 191 -7.79 -5.42 7.89
N GLU A 192 -7.54 -5.34 9.20
CA GLU A 192 -8.15 -6.25 10.18
C GLU A 192 -9.67 -6.13 10.22
N ILE A 193 -10.19 -4.89 10.18
CA ILE A 193 -11.63 -4.64 10.09
C ILE A 193 -12.19 -5.25 8.80
N ARG A 194 -11.54 -5.00 7.65
CA ARG A 194 -11.94 -5.58 6.36
C ARG A 194 -11.88 -7.10 6.36
N ARG A 195 -10.89 -7.71 7.02
CA ARG A 195 -10.75 -9.17 7.12
C ARG A 195 -11.88 -9.76 7.97
N LYS A 196 -12.16 -9.18 9.14
CA LYS A 196 -13.28 -9.58 10.01
C LYS A 196 -14.62 -9.49 9.27
N GLU A 197 -14.82 -8.43 8.49
CA GLU A 197 -16.04 -8.26 7.70
C GLU A 197 -16.15 -9.30 6.57
N LYS A 198 -15.05 -9.55 5.83
CA LYS A 198 -15.01 -10.62 4.81
C LYS A 198 -15.31 -11.99 5.41
N GLU A 199 -14.76 -12.30 6.58
CA GLU A 199 -15.04 -13.56 7.28
C GLU A 199 -16.50 -13.67 7.70
N ARG A 200 -17.11 -12.57 8.16
CA ARG A 200 -18.53 -12.51 8.52
C ARG A 200 -19.40 -12.78 7.29
N ILE A 201 -19.16 -12.08 6.19
CA ILE A 201 -19.86 -12.26 4.91
C ILE A 201 -19.69 -13.69 4.40
N LEU A 202 -18.47 -14.25 4.46
CA LEU A 202 -18.22 -15.62 4.03
C LEU A 202 -18.95 -16.64 4.90
N LYS A 203 -19.02 -16.44 6.22
CA LYS A 203 -19.79 -17.29 7.14
C LYS A 203 -21.28 -17.22 6.85
N GLU A 204 -21.82 -16.04 6.58
CA GLU A 204 -23.22 -15.87 6.17
C GLU A 204 -23.50 -16.53 4.81
N ALA A 205 -22.63 -16.35 3.84
CA ALA A 205 -22.71 -17.01 2.54
C ALA A 205 -22.67 -18.54 2.70
N ARG A 206 -21.77 -19.09 3.51
CA ARG A 206 -21.72 -20.53 3.82
C ARG A 206 -22.99 -21.04 4.50
N LYS A 207 -23.58 -20.26 5.43
CA LYS A 207 -24.88 -20.60 6.04
C LYS A 207 -26.01 -20.61 5.01
N ARG A 208 -26.03 -19.65 4.07
CA ARG A 208 -27.00 -19.64 2.95
C ARG A 208 -26.76 -20.81 1.97
N MET A 209 -25.50 -21.18 1.73
CA MET A 209 -25.11 -22.27 0.83
C MET A 209 -25.27 -23.68 1.44
N LYS A 210 -25.46 -23.81 2.76
CA LYS A 210 -25.68 -25.10 3.46
C LYS A 210 -26.95 -25.85 3.03
N GLY A 211 -27.76 -25.31 2.11
CA GLY A 211 -28.83 -26.02 1.43
C GLY A 211 -28.62 -26.24 -0.09
N ALA A 212 -27.54 -25.73 -0.68
CA ALA A 212 -27.33 -25.69 -2.14
C ALA A 212 -26.11 -26.48 -2.63
N VAL A 213 -25.14 -26.79 -1.76
CA VAL A 213 -23.92 -27.51 -2.17
C VAL A 213 -24.16 -29.03 -2.03
N HIS A 214 -24.60 -29.64 -3.13
CA HIS A 214 -24.82 -31.09 -3.28
C HIS A 214 -23.53 -31.90 -3.53
N GLU A 215 -22.33 -31.33 -3.39
CA GLU A 215 -21.09 -32.02 -3.79
C GLU A 215 -20.75 -33.25 -2.92
N GLU A 216 -20.94 -33.19 -1.60
CA GLU A 216 -20.72 -34.36 -0.73
C GLU A 216 -21.85 -35.40 -0.83
N THR A 217 -23.01 -35.03 -1.40
CA THR A 217 -24.15 -35.95 -1.58
C THR A 217 -24.06 -36.74 -2.87
N LEU A 218 -23.41 -36.21 -3.92
CA LEU A 218 -23.39 -36.83 -5.26
C LEU A 218 -22.76 -38.23 -5.27
N GLU A 219 -21.60 -38.44 -4.64
CA GLU A 219 -20.96 -39.78 -4.60
C GLU A 219 -21.78 -40.79 -3.81
N ALA A 220 -22.34 -40.36 -2.66
CA ALA A 220 -23.22 -41.18 -1.85
C ALA A 220 -24.52 -41.55 -2.60
N ASP A 221 -25.08 -40.59 -3.34
CA ASP A 221 -26.27 -40.78 -4.17
C ASP A 221 -26.01 -41.72 -5.35
N ILE A 222 -24.85 -41.58 -6.03
CA ILE A 222 -24.42 -42.50 -7.09
C ILE A 222 -24.33 -43.93 -6.55
N ASN A 223 -23.67 -44.13 -5.41
CA ASN A 223 -23.54 -45.45 -4.80
C ASN A 223 -24.89 -46.03 -4.35
N ARG A 224 -25.75 -45.20 -3.76
CA ARG A 224 -27.11 -45.60 -3.35
C ARG A 224 -27.95 -46.07 -4.53
N ILE A 225 -27.91 -45.33 -5.65
CA ILE A 225 -28.67 -45.65 -6.86
C ILE A 225 -28.07 -46.86 -7.57
N TRP A 226 -26.75 -46.99 -7.61
CA TRP A 226 -26.08 -48.15 -8.15
C TRP A 226 -26.46 -49.43 -7.39
N ASN A 227 -26.45 -49.40 -6.06
CA ASN A 227 -26.87 -50.54 -5.23
C ASN A 227 -28.34 -50.92 -5.49
N ARG A 228 -29.23 -49.93 -5.65
CA ARG A 228 -30.63 -50.19 -6.06
C ARG A 228 -30.69 -50.85 -7.43
N ILE A 229 -29.95 -50.36 -8.42
CA ILE A 229 -29.91 -50.95 -9.77
C ILE A 229 -29.34 -52.38 -9.74
N GLN A 230 -28.36 -52.66 -8.88
CA GLN A 230 -27.80 -54.01 -8.73
C GLN A 230 -28.80 -55.04 -8.20
N GLN A 231 -29.78 -54.64 -7.39
CA GLN A 231 -30.83 -55.54 -6.89
C GLN A 231 -31.77 -56.02 -8.01
N PHE A 232 -31.81 -55.33 -9.15
CA PHE A 232 -32.63 -55.72 -10.29
C PHE A 232 -31.80 -56.54 -11.29
N ASN A 233 -32.09 -57.84 -11.36
CA ASN A 233 -31.38 -58.83 -12.18
C ASN A 233 -31.62 -58.65 -13.69
N GLY A 234 -30.99 -57.66 -14.31
CA GLY A 234 -30.83 -57.53 -15.77
C GLY A 234 -32.11 -57.23 -16.58
N ARG A 235 -33.25 -57.05 -15.92
CA ARG A 235 -34.51 -56.61 -16.54
C ARG A 235 -34.48 -55.11 -16.81
N LEU A 236 -35.30 -54.63 -17.74
CA LEU A 236 -35.36 -53.20 -18.01
C LEU A 236 -36.16 -52.50 -16.90
N ILE A 237 -35.54 -51.51 -16.24
CA ILE A 237 -36.07 -50.86 -15.04
C ILE A 237 -36.60 -49.48 -15.43
N PRO A 238 -37.86 -49.12 -15.16
CA PRO A 238 -38.33 -47.76 -15.35
C PRO A 238 -37.71 -46.84 -14.28
N VAL A 239 -37.28 -45.63 -14.68
CA VAL A 239 -36.66 -44.68 -13.74
C VAL A 239 -37.62 -44.31 -12.59
N ALA A 240 -38.93 -44.33 -12.86
CA ALA A 240 -40.02 -44.11 -11.90
C ALA A 240 -39.91 -44.95 -10.62
N ASP A 241 -39.31 -46.14 -10.70
CA ASP A 241 -39.26 -47.08 -9.58
C ASP A 241 -37.97 -46.90 -8.73
N LEU A 242 -37.01 -46.08 -9.19
CA LEU A 242 -35.73 -45.87 -8.49
C LEU A 242 -35.76 -44.73 -7.47
N CYS A 243 -36.66 -43.77 -7.64
CA CYS A 243 -36.76 -42.60 -6.78
C CYS A 243 -38.21 -42.11 -6.65
N ASN A 244 -38.52 -41.45 -5.54
CA ASN A 244 -39.81 -40.80 -5.40
C ASN A 244 -39.85 -39.53 -6.26
N PHE A 245 -40.62 -39.56 -7.34
CA PHE A 245 -40.87 -38.39 -8.18
C PHE A 245 -41.80 -37.34 -7.52
N SER A 246 -41.93 -37.31 -6.20
CA SER A 246 -42.58 -36.22 -5.47
C SER A 246 -41.59 -35.20 -4.93
N ASP A 247 -40.38 -35.62 -4.55
CA ASP A 247 -39.34 -34.72 -4.04
C ASP A 247 -38.49 -34.13 -5.18
N LYS A 248 -38.28 -32.81 -5.18
CA LYS A 248 -37.47 -32.12 -6.19
C LYS A 248 -35.99 -32.47 -6.04
N ASN A 249 -35.48 -32.60 -4.81
CA ASN A 249 -34.06 -32.89 -4.58
C ASN A 249 -33.75 -34.33 -4.96
N GLU A 250 -34.56 -35.30 -4.53
CA GLU A 250 -34.35 -36.71 -4.87
C GLU A 250 -34.42 -36.96 -6.39
N LYS A 251 -35.29 -36.24 -7.13
CA LYS A 251 -35.30 -36.26 -8.60
C LYS A 251 -33.99 -35.81 -9.22
N VAL A 252 -33.50 -34.64 -8.80
CA VAL A 252 -32.30 -34.03 -9.38
C VAL A 252 -31.08 -34.90 -9.07
N SER A 253 -30.91 -35.34 -7.82
CA SER A 253 -29.86 -36.29 -7.43
C SER A 253 -29.93 -37.58 -8.25
N THR A 254 -31.13 -38.13 -8.45
CA THR A 254 -31.28 -39.38 -9.20
C THR A 254 -30.93 -39.25 -10.68
N ILE A 255 -31.37 -38.16 -11.31
CA ILE A 255 -31.03 -37.89 -12.72
C ILE A 255 -29.53 -37.66 -12.86
N MET A 256 -28.91 -36.87 -11.97
CA MET A 256 -27.47 -36.61 -11.99
C MET A 256 -26.65 -37.89 -11.81
N ALA A 257 -27.04 -38.76 -10.87
CA ALA A 257 -26.40 -40.05 -10.67
C ALA A 257 -26.56 -40.99 -11.88
N LEU A 258 -27.74 -41.03 -12.50
CA LEU A 258 -27.97 -41.82 -13.71
C LEU A 258 -27.15 -41.32 -14.90
N LEU A 259 -27.03 -40.00 -15.07
CA LEU A 259 -26.18 -39.41 -16.11
C LEU A 259 -24.70 -39.75 -15.88
N HIS A 260 -24.24 -39.74 -14.62
CA HIS A 260 -22.89 -40.15 -14.27
C HIS A 260 -22.64 -41.63 -14.60
N LEU A 261 -23.52 -42.52 -14.15
CA LEU A 261 -23.42 -43.96 -14.42
C LEU A 261 -23.52 -44.30 -15.91
N ALA A 262 -24.29 -43.54 -16.68
CA ALA A 262 -24.38 -43.69 -18.13
C ALA A 262 -23.10 -43.21 -18.84
N ARG A 263 -22.49 -42.11 -18.36
CA ARG A 263 -21.19 -41.61 -18.86
C ARG A 263 -20.07 -42.62 -18.60
N GLU A 264 -20.08 -43.29 -17.46
CA GLU A 264 -19.12 -44.36 -17.12
C GLU A 264 -19.38 -45.67 -17.88
N GLY A 265 -20.45 -45.77 -18.67
CA GLY A 265 -20.78 -46.96 -19.45
C GLY A 265 -21.39 -48.12 -18.64
N LYS A 266 -21.70 -47.92 -17.35
CA LYS A 266 -22.31 -48.95 -16.49
C LYS A 266 -23.78 -49.23 -16.83
N ILE A 267 -24.48 -48.24 -17.38
CA ILE A 267 -25.90 -48.33 -17.74
C ILE A 267 -26.20 -47.70 -19.10
N LYS A 268 -27.26 -48.17 -19.76
CA LYS A 268 -27.84 -47.58 -20.97
C LYS A 268 -29.24 -47.07 -20.69
N LEU A 269 -29.47 -45.79 -20.95
CA LEU A 269 -30.78 -45.15 -20.86
C LEU A 269 -31.48 -45.23 -22.22
N TYR A 270 -32.77 -45.58 -22.22
CA TYR A 270 -33.58 -45.59 -23.43
C TYR A 270 -35.00 -45.13 -23.13
N GLN A 271 -35.59 -44.39 -24.07
CA GLN A 271 -36.96 -43.92 -24.00
C GLN A 271 -37.69 -44.43 -25.25
N ARG A 272 -38.78 -45.17 -25.07
CA ARG A 272 -39.49 -45.77 -26.21
C ARG A 272 -40.22 -44.72 -27.06
N ASN A 273 -40.96 -43.82 -26.40
CA ASN A 273 -41.71 -42.75 -27.07
C ASN A 273 -41.08 -41.39 -26.72
N PHE A 274 -40.03 -41.00 -27.42
CA PHE A 274 -39.41 -39.69 -27.19
C PHE A 274 -40.33 -38.55 -27.68
N PRO A 275 -40.52 -37.44 -26.93
CA PRO A 275 -39.94 -37.10 -25.62
C PRO A 275 -40.86 -37.42 -24.41
N PHE A 276 -42.09 -37.87 -24.62
CA PHE A 276 -43.12 -37.96 -23.56
C PHE A 276 -43.26 -39.34 -22.88
N GLY A 277 -42.48 -40.34 -23.31
CA GLY A 277 -42.54 -41.71 -22.84
C GLY A 277 -41.78 -41.95 -21.54
N LYS A 278 -41.99 -43.10 -20.90
CA LYS A 278 -41.21 -43.49 -19.72
C LYS A 278 -39.75 -43.76 -20.12
N ILE A 279 -38.82 -43.31 -19.29
CA ILE A 279 -37.39 -43.59 -19.42
C ILE A 279 -37.11 -44.91 -18.72
N TYR A 280 -36.30 -45.73 -19.36
CA TYR A 280 -35.91 -47.03 -18.85
C TYR A 280 -34.39 -47.17 -18.83
N ILE A 281 -33.92 -48.00 -17.91
CA ILE A 281 -32.52 -48.32 -17.68
C ILE A 281 -32.28 -49.77 -18.04
N ARG A 282 -31.19 -50.01 -18.77
CA ARG A 282 -30.64 -51.34 -19.01
C ARG A 282 -29.22 -51.37 -18.44
N LYS A 283 -28.95 -52.31 -17.55
CA LYS A 283 -27.60 -52.55 -17.05
C LYS A 283 -26.72 -53.09 -18.19
N LEU A 284 -25.52 -52.54 -18.33
CA LEU A 284 -24.47 -53.08 -19.19
C LEU A 284 -23.53 -53.89 -18.28
N ASN A 285 -23.15 -55.09 -18.72
CA ASN A 285 -22.17 -55.93 -18.01
C ASN A 285 -20.76 -55.44 -18.29
#